data_AF-A0A942L6N8-F1
#
_entry.id   AF-A0A942L6N8-F1
#
_cell.length_a   1.000
_cell.length_b   1.000
_cell.length_c   1.000
_cell.angle_alpha   90.00
_cell.angle_beta   90.00
_cell.angle_gamma   90.00
#
_symmetry.space_group_name_H-M   'P 1'
#
loop_
_entity.id
_entity.type
_entity.pdbx_description
1 polymer ?
#
loop_
_entity_poly.entity_id
_entity_poly.type
_entity_poly.pdbx_seq_one_letter_code
_entity_poly.pdbx_strand_id
1 'polypeptide(L)'
;MTIASQVAQCLANIEGAAANLKSFALQTQDQQAKQMFQQLSQSMDQSAQQLRGRMDYIMQQEPQYAQEIQGTYNISGGTTGTTTLGGTGGAAGTTGQKQKRDRGTY
;
A
#
# COMPACT_ATOMS: atom_id res chain seq x y z
N MET A 1 -9.36 -12.58 11.67
CA MET A 1 -8.38 -11.47 11.66
C MET A 1 -7.84 -11.31 13.06
N THR A 2 -6.56 -11.60 13.25
CA THR A 2 -5.90 -11.51 14.56
C THR A 2 -5.64 -10.04 14.88
N ILE A 3 -5.46 -9.71 16.16
CA ILE A 3 -5.12 -8.33 16.53
C ILE A 3 -3.76 -7.95 15.91
N ALA A 4 -2.82 -8.91 15.82
CA ALA A 4 -1.54 -8.71 15.14
C ALA A 4 -1.69 -8.37 13.65
N SER A 5 -2.55 -9.08 12.90
CA SER A 5 -2.76 -8.78 11.47
C SER A 5 -3.42 -7.41 11.28
N GLN A 6 -4.35 -7.03 12.16
CA GLN A 6 -4.98 -5.71 12.14
C GLN A 6 -3.98 -4.59 12.45
N VAL A 7 -3.09 -4.80 13.44
CA VAL A 7 -2.04 -3.85 13.80
C VAL A 7 -1.00 -3.70 12.68
N ALA A 8 -0.58 -4.81 12.04
CA ALA A 8 0.33 -4.76 10.90
C ALA A 8 -0.27 -4.01 9.70
N GLN A 9 -1.54 -4.27 9.38
CA GLN A 9 -2.24 -3.54 8.31
C GLN A 9 -2.40 -2.05 8.64
N CYS A 10 -2.70 -1.72 9.89
CA CYS A 10 -2.75 -0.35 10.36
C CYS A 10 -1.38 0.34 10.24
N LEU A 11 -0.30 -0.33 10.65
CA LEU A 11 1.07 0.17 10.56
C LEU A 11 1.44 0.49 9.11
N ALA A 12 1.14 -0.43 8.18
CA ALA A 12 1.40 -0.21 6.75
C ALA A 12 0.63 1.00 6.20
N ASN A 13 -0.64 1.19 6.62
CA ASN A 13 -1.43 2.35 6.23
C ASN A 13 -0.85 3.66 6.79
N ILE A 14 -0.39 3.67 8.05
CA ILE A 14 0.23 4.84 8.69
C ILE A 14 1.55 5.19 8.01
N GLU A 15 2.40 4.21 7.74
CA GLU A 15 3.68 4.42 7.04
C GLU A 15 3.47 4.95 5.62
N GLY A 16 2.50 4.40 4.90
CA GLY A 16 2.08 4.92 3.59
C GLY A 16 1.55 6.36 3.67
N ALA A 17 0.72 6.67 4.66
CA ALA A 17 0.23 8.02 4.88
C ALA A 17 1.36 9.01 5.23
N ALA A 18 2.30 8.62 6.09
CA ALA A 18 3.45 9.43 6.45
C ALA A 18 4.35 9.73 5.24
N ALA A 19 4.57 8.73 4.37
CA ALA A 19 5.32 8.91 3.11
C ALA A 19 4.60 9.86 2.14
N ASN A 20 3.28 9.77 2.03
CA ASN A 20 2.47 10.68 1.22
C ASN A 20 2.56 12.12 1.76
N LEU A 21 2.46 12.32 3.08
CA LEU A 21 2.61 13.64 3.71
C LEU A 21 4.01 14.22 3.49
N LYS A 22 5.07 13.42 3.62
CA LYS A 22 6.44 13.83 3.28
C LYS A 22 6.54 14.26 1.81
N SER A 23 5.89 13.52 0.91
CA SER A 23 5.83 13.89 -0.51
C SER A 23 5.06 15.19 -0.76
N PHE A 24 3.93 15.42 -0.09
CA PHE A 24 3.19 16.68 -0.16
C PHE A 24 4.00 17.86 0.39
N ALA A 25 4.79 17.64 1.44
CA ALA A 25 5.73 18.63 1.95
C ALA A 25 6.83 18.98 0.94
N LEU A 26 7.26 18.03 0.09
CA LEU A 26 8.24 18.30 -0.95
C LEU A 26 7.64 19.02 -2.16
N GLN A 27 6.39 18.68 -2.52
CA GLN A 27 5.69 19.26 -3.66
C GLN A 27 5.10 20.64 -3.37
N THR A 28 4.74 20.93 -2.12
CA THR A 28 4.16 22.22 -1.74
C THR A 28 5.21 23.33 -1.71
N GLN A 29 4.84 24.50 -2.23
CA GLN A 29 5.64 25.72 -2.18
C GLN A 29 5.33 26.57 -0.94
N ASP A 30 4.23 26.27 -0.24
CA ASP A 30 3.82 26.97 0.97
C ASP A 30 4.67 26.50 2.17
N GLN A 31 5.39 27.44 2.77
CA GLN A 31 6.30 27.16 3.88
C GLN A 31 5.57 26.72 5.16
N GLN A 32 4.38 27.24 5.41
CA GLN A 32 3.54 26.86 6.55
C GLN A 32 2.99 25.44 6.34
N ALA A 33 2.50 25.13 5.13
CA ALA A 33 2.05 23.79 4.78
C ALA A 33 3.19 22.76 4.87
N LYS A 34 4.41 23.15 4.47
CA LYS A 34 5.61 22.32 4.61
C LYS A 34 5.85 21.90 6.06
N GLN A 35 5.84 22.86 6.98
CA GLN A 35 6.02 22.58 8.41
C GLN A 35 4.88 21.72 8.96
N MET A 36 3.64 22.01 8.59
CA MET A 36 2.48 21.24 9.00
C MET A 36 2.59 19.77 8.56
N PHE A 37 2.90 19.51 7.28
CA PHE A 37 3.06 18.15 6.77
C PHE A 37 4.24 17.39 7.41
N GLN A 38 5.35 18.09 7.66
CA GLN A 38 6.49 17.50 8.38
C GLN A 38 6.11 17.11 9.81
N GLN A 39 5.44 17.99 10.56
CA GLN A 39 4.97 17.71 11.91
C GLN A 39 3.98 16.55 11.95
N LEU A 40 3.01 16.52 11.01
CA LEU A 40 2.06 15.41 10.90
C LEU A 40 2.78 14.09 10.61
N SER A 41 3.76 14.09 9.70
CA SER A 41 4.53 12.89 9.37
C SER A 41 5.33 12.38 10.59
N GLN A 42 5.90 13.26 11.40
CA GLN A 42 6.59 12.89 12.64
C GLN A 42 5.64 12.30 13.68
N SER A 43 4.45 12.88 13.84
CA SER A 43 3.43 12.35 14.76
C SER A 43 2.97 10.94 14.33
N MET A 44 2.82 10.72 13.02
CA MET A 44 2.55 9.40 12.47
C MET A 44 3.70 8.42 12.71
N ASP A 45 4.95 8.83 12.50
CA ASP A 45 6.13 7.99 12.79
C ASP A 45 6.20 7.59 14.28
N GLN A 46 5.88 8.51 15.19
CA GLN A 46 5.81 8.21 16.63
C GLN A 46 4.69 7.22 16.96
N SER A 47 3.50 7.41 16.37
CA SER A 47 2.37 6.50 16.54
C SER A 47 2.69 5.10 16.00
N ALA A 48 3.36 5.02 14.85
CA ALA A 48 3.83 3.78 14.26
C ALA A 48 4.83 3.05 15.17
N GLN A 49 5.76 3.76 15.81
CA GLN A 49 6.70 3.16 16.76
C GLN A 49 6.00 2.57 17.99
N GLN A 50 5.00 3.26 18.55
CA GLN A 50 4.23 2.72 19.68
C GLN A 50 3.45 1.46 19.29
N LEU A 51 2.87 1.45 18.08
CA LEU A 51 2.16 0.28 17.54
C LEU A 51 3.11 -0.90 17.28
N ARG A 52 4.35 -0.64 16.80
CA ARG A 52 5.39 -1.67 16.65
C ARG A 52 5.74 -2.32 17.99
N GLY A 53 5.93 -1.53 19.04
CA GLY A 53 6.18 -2.07 20.39
C GLY A 53 5.01 -2.94 20.89
N ARG A 54 3.77 -2.56 20.56
CA ARG A 54 2.59 -3.38 20.87
C ARG A 54 2.52 -4.66 20.04
N MET A 55 2.88 -4.59 18.76
CA MET A 55 2.98 -5.73 17.84
C MET A 55 3.97 -6.75 18.38
N ASP A 56 5.18 -6.33 18.78
CA ASP A 56 6.22 -7.21 19.32
C ASP A 56 5.76 -7.92 20.61
N TYR A 57 5.01 -7.22 21.47
CA TYR A 57 4.43 -7.81 22.67
C TYR A 57 3.35 -8.85 22.33
N ILE A 58 2.46 -8.55 21.37
CA ILE A 58 1.42 -9.49 20.93
C ILE A 58 2.03 -10.72 20.27
N MET A 59 3.07 -10.55 19.45
CA MET A 59 3.79 -11.65 18.79
C MET A 59 4.42 -12.62 19.80
N GLN A 60 4.91 -12.11 20.93
CA GLN A 60 5.44 -12.94 22.02
C GLN A 60 4.34 -13.68 22.79
N GLN A 61 3.17 -13.07 22.93
CA GLN A 61 2.05 -13.62 23.68
C GLN A 61 1.22 -14.63 22.88
N GLU A 62 1.18 -14.52 21.55
CA GLU A 62 0.33 -15.37 20.70
C GLU A 62 1.06 -16.01 19.50
N PRO A 63 2.03 -16.93 19.73
CA PRO A 63 2.80 -17.58 18.66
C PRO A 63 1.94 -18.46 17.72
N GLN A 64 0.82 -18.98 18.22
CA GLN A 64 -0.11 -19.83 17.47
C GLN A 64 -0.90 -19.11 16.36
N TYR A 65 -1.00 -17.78 16.39
CA TYR A 65 -1.71 -17.01 15.36
C TYR A 65 -0.92 -16.82 14.06
N ALA A 66 0.39 -17.07 14.07
CA ALA A 66 1.21 -17.05 12.84
C ALA A 66 0.70 -18.05 11.79
N GLN A 67 0.06 -19.14 12.22
CA GLN A 67 -0.46 -20.18 11.33
C GLN A 67 -1.85 -19.85 10.76
N GLU A 68 -2.66 -19.01 11.41
CA GLU A 68 -4.02 -18.68 10.94
C GLU A 68 -4.04 -17.56 9.87
N ILE A 69 -2.97 -16.76 9.79
CA ILE A 69 -2.86 -15.65 8.82
C ILE A 69 -2.65 -16.16 7.38
N GLN A 70 -2.21 -17.40 7.18
CA GLN A 70 -2.09 -17.98 5.84
C GLN A 70 -3.42 -18.32 5.17
N GLY A 71 -4.53 -18.47 5.93
CA GLY A 71 -5.80 -18.96 5.40
C GLY A 71 -6.81 -17.90 4.94
N THR A 72 -6.72 -16.65 5.43
CA THR A 72 -7.82 -15.67 5.27
C THR A 72 -7.46 -14.42 4.45
N TYR A 73 -6.18 -14.13 4.23
CA TYR A 73 -5.77 -13.00 3.37
C TYR A 73 -5.57 -13.44 1.92
N ASN A 74 -6.68 -13.76 1.25
CA ASN A 74 -6.73 -13.73 -0.20
C ASN A 74 -7.12 -12.30 -0.62
N ILE A 75 -6.13 -11.44 -0.90
CA ILE A 75 -6.33 -10.19 -1.64
C ILE A 75 -6.64 -10.59 -3.09
N SER A 76 -7.87 -11.00 -3.32
CA SER A 76 -8.47 -10.99 -4.64
C SER A 76 -9.12 -9.63 -4.82
N GLY A 77 -8.54 -8.82 -5.70
CA GLY A 77 -9.11 -7.53 -6.11
C GLY A 77 -10.59 -7.66 -6.42
N GLY A 78 -11.38 -6.78 -5.80
CA GLY A 78 -12.83 -6.75 -5.94
C GLY A 78 -13.28 -5.30 -5.88
N THR A 79 -13.00 -4.57 -6.95
CA THR A 79 -13.64 -3.30 -7.27
C THR A 79 -15.16 -3.49 -7.19
N THR A 80 -15.80 -2.55 -6.49
CA THR A 80 -17.24 -2.26 -6.40
C THR A 80 -18.14 -3.01 -7.38
N GLY A 81 -19.16 -3.68 -6.83
CA GLY A 81 -20.25 -4.24 -7.60
C GLY A 81 -21.00 -3.18 -8.40
N THR A 82 -21.20 -3.46 -9.68
CA THR A 82 -22.40 -3.07 -10.42
C THR A 82 -22.77 -4.22 -11.33
N THR A 83 -23.88 -4.87 -11.01
CA THR A 83 -24.69 -5.63 -11.96
C THR A 83 -24.94 -4.72 -13.17
N THR A 84 -24.33 -5.00 -14.31
CA THR A 84 -24.80 -4.45 -15.60
C THR A 84 -24.97 -5.62 -16.55
N LEU A 85 -26.24 -5.94 -16.72
CA LEU A 85 -26.82 -6.85 -17.69
C LEU A 85 -26.31 -6.51 -19.10
N GLY A 86 -25.96 -7.55 -19.87
CA GLY A 86 -26.10 -7.64 -21.32
C GLY A 86 -25.46 -6.53 -22.17
N GLY A 87 -24.39 -6.87 -22.91
CA GLY A 87 -23.87 -5.97 -23.93
C GLY A 87 -22.63 -6.50 -24.65
N THR A 88 -22.80 -7.58 -25.42
CA THR A 88 -21.85 -8.01 -26.45
C THR A 88 -21.67 -6.88 -27.45
N GLY A 89 -20.45 -6.35 -27.62
CA GLY A 89 -20.23 -5.31 -28.64
C GLY A 89 -18.79 -4.87 -28.83
N GLY A 90 -18.06 -5.57 -29.71
CA GLY A 90 -16.99 -5.04 -30.58
C GLY A 90 -15.73 -4.47 -29.92
N ALA A 91 -14.61 -4.24 -30.60
CA ALA A 91 -14.12 -4.58 -31.93
C ALA A 91 -12.64 -4.11 -31.96
N ALA A 92 -11.80 -4.76 -32.79
CA ALA A 92 -10.54 -4.25 -33.35
C ALA A 92 -9.38 -3.97 -32.34
N GLY A 93 -8.11 -4.22 -32.64
CA GLY A 93 -7.42 -4.56 -33.87
C GLY A 93 -5.94 -4.18 -33.67
N THR A 94 -5.03 -5.07 -34.10
CA THR A 94 -3.69 -4.80 -34.67
C THR A 94 -2.72 -3.81 -34.00
N THR A 95 -1.46 -4.24 -33.77
CA THR A 95 -0.26 -3.77 -34.53
C THR A 95 1.05 -3.92 -33.74
N GLY A 96 1.97 -4.74 -34.25
CA GLY A 96 3.35 -4.30 -34.50
C GLY A 96 4.45 -4.49 -33.44
N GLN A 97 4.92 -5.72 -33.20
CA GLN A 97 6.29 -5.93 -32.73
C GLN A 97 7.28 -5.71 -33.89
N LYS A 98 7.84 -4.49 -33.98
CA LYS A 98 9.05 -4.19 -34.77
C LYS A 98 10.02 -3.39 -33.92
N GLN A 99 11.05 -4.04 -33.38
CA GLN A 99 12.34 -3.41 -33.08
C GLN A 99 13.41 -4.48 -32.80
N LYS A 100 13.84 -5.17 -33.86
CA LYS A 100 15.16 -5.82 -33.89
C LYS A 100 16.12 -4.82 -34.52
N ARG A 101 16.78 -4.01 -33.69
CA ARG A 101 17.98 -3.25 -34.05
C ARG A 101 19.02 -3.57 -32.99
N ASP A 102 19.68 -4.70 -33.15
CA ASP A 102 20.93 -4.96 -32.47
C ASP A 102 22.00 -4.99 -33.56
N ARG A 103 22.75 -3.89 -33.63
CA ARG A 103 23.82 -3.64 -34.60
C ARG A 103 25.08 -3.42 -33.76
N GLY A 104 25.98 -4.40 -33.81
CA GLY A 104 27.41 -4.21 -33.55
C GLY A 104 27.86 -4.38 -32.11
N THR A 105 28.44 -5.53 -31.81
CA THR A 105 29.78 -5.57 -31.20
C THR A 105 30.45 -6.90 -31.51
N TYR A 106 31.71 -6.80 -31.94
CA TYR A 106 32.69 -7.84 -32.34
C TYR A 106 32.58 -8.38 -33.77
#